data_AF-A0A2N6ATK4-F1
#
_entry.id   AF-A0A2N6ATK4-F1
#
_cell.length_a   1.000
_cell.length_b   1.000
_cell.length_c   1.000
_cell.angle_alpha   90.00
_cell.angle_beta   90.00
_cell.angle_gamma   90.00
#
_symmetry.space_group_name_H-M   'P 1'
#
loop_
_entity.id
_entity.type
_entity.pdbx_description
1 polymer ?
#
loop_
_entity_poly.entity_id
_entity_poly.type
_entity_poly.pdbx_seq_one_letter_code
_entity_poly.pdbx_strand_id
1 'polypeptide(L)'
;MENTNMIIAIIMTLAAIGAVIAAYHYKKKNLNKLFEQAYEYAKQVPRQKKNSVLLLMFMEAVTASKKKSKSAAGNNKLSNPKYFEIQLIQMSKILKSDKKDRDKKTKRAFRLLKDYQAWEVKKNSDDAKAKQNKTA
;
A
#
# COMPACT_ATOMS: atom_id res chain seq x y z
N MET A 1 -11.37 -15.80 45.83
CA MET A 1 -11.95 -15.25 44.57
C MET A 1 -11.14 -14.10 44.00
N GLU A 2 -10.45 -13.28 44.80
CA GLU A 2 -9.61 -12.17 44.28
C GLU A 2 -8.43 -12.61 43.41
N ASN A 3 -7.68 -13.64 43.82
CA ASN A 3 -6.50 -14.12 43.05
C ASN A 3 -6.89 -14.67 41.68
N THR A 4 -8.04 -15.33 41.56
CA THR A 4 -8.57 -15.86 40.30
C THR A 4 -8.92 -14.72 39.34
N ASN A 5 -9.54 -13.65 39.83
CA ASN A 5 -9.88 -12.48 39.01
C ASN A 5 -8.63 -11.70 38.57
N MET A 6 -7.59 -11.64 39.42
CA MET A 6 -6.30 -11.04 39.09
C MET A 6 -5.57 -11.81 38.00
N ILE A 7 -5.54 -13.15 38.08
CA ILE A 7 -4.95 -14.02 37.05
C ILE A 7 -5.68 -13.85 35.71
N ILE A 8 -7.02 -13.82 35.73
CA ILE A 8 -7.84 -13.59 34.52
C ILE A 8 -7.53 -12.22 33.91
N ALA A 9 -7.41 -11.17 34.72
CA ALA A 9 -7.07 -9.82 34.26
C ALA A 9 -5.68 -9.77 33.59
N ILE A 10 -4.69 -10.47 34.15
CA ILE A 10 -3.34 -10.56 33.57
C ILE A 10 -3.38 -11.28 32.21
N ILE A 11 -4.08 -12.42 32.12
CA ILE A 11 -4.21 -13.20 30.88
C ILE A 11 -4.91 -12.37 29.78
N MET A 12 -5.99 -11.67 30.12
CA MET A 12 -6.71 -10.78 29.19
C MET A 12 -5.82 -9.65 28.68
N THR A 13 -4.99 -9.07 29.55
CA THR A 13 -4.07 -8.00 29.18
C THR A 13 -2.99 -8.51 28.21
N LEU A 14 -2.39 -9.67 28.48
CA LEU A 14 -1.42 -10.30 27.58
C LEU A 14 -2.04 -10.68 26.23
N ALA A 15 -3.26 -11.20 26.23
CA ALA A 15 -3.99 -11.53 25.00
C ALA A 15 -4.29 -10.28 24.16
N ALA A 16 -4.68 -9.17 24.78
CA ALA A 16 -4.91 -7.90 24.10
C ALA A 16 -3.63 -7.38 23.44
N ILE A 17 -2.49 -7.41 24.15
CA ILE A 17 -1.19 -7.03 23.60
C ILE A 17 -0.82 -7.92 22.41
N GLY A 18 -0.97 -9.25 22.56
CA GLY A 18 -0.71 -10.21 21.49
C GLY A 18 -1.56 -9.95 20.24
N ALA A 19 -2.86 -9.66 20.42
CA ALA A 19 -3.77 -9.33 19.33
C ALA A 19 -3.36 -8.05 18.58
N VAL A 20 -2.92 -7.00 19.31
CA VAL A 20 -2.43 -5.75 18.70
C VAL A 20 -1.17 -6.01 17.87
N ILE A 21 -0.21 -6.77 18.40
CA ILE A 21 1.03 -7.12 17.69
C ILE A 21 0.71 -7.92 16.43
N ALA A 22 -0.13 -8.95 16.54
CA ALA A 22 -0.53 -9.79 15.41
C ALA A 22 -1.23 -8.97 14.31
N ALA A 23 -2.16 -8.08 14.68
CA ALA A 23 -2.84 -7.19 13.75
C ALA A 23 -1.86 -6.24 13.04
N TYR A 24 -0.87 -5.71 13.76
CA TYR A 24 0.18 -4.86 13.19
C TYR A 24 1.01 -5.61 12.15
N HIS A 25 1.47 -6.82 12.46
CA HIS A 25 2.23 -7.67 11.53
C HIS A 25 1.42 -8.07 10.30
N TYR A 26 0.15 -8.44 10.50
CA TYR A 26 -0.76 -8.80 9.40
C TYR A 26 -0.94 -7.63 8.42
N LYS A 27 -1.18 -6.43 8.96
CA LYS A 27 -1.31 -5.20 8.16
C LYS A 27 -0.02 -4.88 7.40
N LYS A 28 1.14 -5.04 8.05
CA LYS A 28 2.45 -4.83 7.42
C LYS A 28 2.69 -5.81 6.27
N LYS A 29 2.37 -7.10 6.45
CA LYS A 29 2.51 -8.13 5.40
C LYS A 29 1.64 -7.82 4.19
N ASN A 30 0.40 -7.38 4.40
CA ASN A 30 -0.49 -7.00 3.30
C ASN A 30 -0.03 -5.75 2.55
N LEU A 31 0.52 -4.76 3.26
CA LEU A 31 1.11 -3.58 2.63
C LEU A 31 2.34 -3.93 1.80
N ASN A 32 3.23 -4.79 2.32
CA ASN A 32 4.38 -5.25 1.57
C ASN A 32 3.98 -5.99 0.28
N LYS A 33 2.96 -6.85 0.34
CA LYS A 33 2.42 -7.52 -0.87
C LYS A 33 1.89 -6.52 -1.89
N LEU A 34 1.13 -5.52 -1.44
CA LEU A 34 0.63 -4.45 -2.30
C LEU A 34 1.79 -3.67 -2.96
N PHE A 35 2.83 -3.36 -2.20
CA PHE A 35 3.99 -2.64 -2.71
C PHE A 35 4.81 -3.49 -3.67
N GLU A 36 5.00 -4.77 -3.40
CA GLU A 36 5.68 -5.69 -4.32
C GLU A 36 4.92 -5.82 -5.66
N GLN A 37 3.60 -5.96 -5.61
CA GLN A 37 2.77 -5.99 -6.81
C GLN A 37 2.86 -4.66 -7.60
N ALA A 38 2.79 -3.54 -6.89
CA ALA A 38 2.94 -2.22 -7.50
C ALA A 38 4.33 -2.03 -8.11
N TYR A 39 5.38 -2.57 -7.47
CA TYR A 39 6.76 -2.53 -7.95
C TYR A 39 6.94 -3.31 -9.24
N GLU A 40 6.49 -4.57 -9.29
CA GLU A 40 6.57 -5.40 -10.50
C GLU A 40 5.80 -4.79 -11.67
N TYR A 41 4.58 -4.27 -11.41
CA TYR A 41 3.82 -3.59 -12.43
C TYR A 41 4.49 -2.30 -12.90
N ALA A 42 5.05 -1.50 -11.96
CA ALA A 42 5.70 -0.24 -12.28
C ALA A 42 6.98 -0.40 -13.12
N LYS A 43 7.64 -1.57 -13.09
CA LYS A 43 8.78 -1.87 -13.99
C LYS A 43 8.38 -1.90 -15.47
N GLN A 44 7.14 -2.29 -15.77
CA GLN A 44 6.61 -2.42 -17.13
C GLN A 44 6.11 -1.08 -17.70
N VAL A 45 6.11 -0.02 -16.88
CA VAL A 45 5.54 1.29 -17.23
C VAL A 45 6.65 2.30 -17.53
N PRO A 46 6.47 3.18 -18.54
CA PRO A 46 7.40 4.28 -18.79
C PRO A 46 7.62 5.15 -17.54
N ARG A 47 8.88 5.51 -17.26
CA ARG A 47 9.25 6.30 -16.06
C ARG A 47 8.42 7.58 -15.89
N GLN A 48 8.08 8.24 -17.00
CA GLN A 48 7.27 9.46 -17.02
C GLN A 48 5.84 9.26 -16.47
N LYS A 49 5.26 8.06 -16.64
CA LYS A 49 3.90 7.73 -16.20
C LYS A 49 3.86 6.99 -14.86
N LYS A 50 5.03 6.57 -14.33
CA LYS A 50 5.16 5.73 -13.14
C LYS A 50 4.33 6.22 -11.94
N ASN A 51 4.49 7.48 -11.53
CA ASN A 51 3.79 8.02 -10.37
C ASN A 51 2.27 8.09 -10.56
N SER A 52 1.81 8.39 -11.78
CA SER A 52 0.38 8.44 -12.10
C SER A 52 -0.25 7.05 -12.05
N VAL A 53 0.46 6.04 -12.56
CA VAL A 53 0.04 4.64 -12.49
C VAL A 53 0.03 4.14 -11.04
N LEU A 54 1.08 4.42 -10.27
CA LEU A 54 1.14 4.03 -8.85
C LEU A 54 0.01 4.67 -8.05
N LEU A 55 -0.25 5.97 -8.27
CA LEU A 55 -1.37 6.66 -7.63
C LEU A 55 -2.71 6.02 -7.99
N LEU A 56 -2.91 5.65 -9.26
CA LEU A 56 -4.10 4.94 -9.71
C LEU A 56 -4.28 3.61 -8.97
N MET A 57 -3.25 2.77 -8.92
CA MET A 57 -3.27 1.50 -8.20
C MET A 57 -3.62 1.69 -6.71
N PHE A 58 -3.02 2.68 -6.04
CA PHE A 58 -3.32 2.95 -4.63
C PHE A 58 -4.72 3.53 -4.43
N MET A 59 -5.22 4.34 -5.36
CA MET A 59 -6.60 4.81 -5.36
C MET A 59 -7.57 3.64 -5.45
N GLU A 60 -7.32 2.69 -6.34
CA GLU A 60 -8.11 1.48 -6.49
C GLU A 60 -8.07 0.61 -5.24
N ALA A 61 -6.87 0.33 -4.71
CA ALA A 61 -6.68 -0.44 -3.48
C ALA A 61 -7.44 0.19 -2.29
N VAL A 62 -7.41 1.52 -2.16
CA VAL A 62 -8.17 2.22 -1.13
C VAL A 62 -9.68 2.05 -1.33
N THR A 63 -10.21 2.16 -2.56
CA THR A 63 -11.64 1.95 -2.79
C THR A 63 -12.06 0.48 -2.64
N ALA A 64 -11.25 -0.48 -3.09
CA ALA A 64 -11.51 -1.92 -2.91
C ALA A 64 -11.56 -2.29 -1.42
N SER A 65 -10.65 -1.73 -0.61
CA SER A 65 -10.64 -1.96 0.85
C SER A 65 -11.92 -1.49 1.55
N LYS A 66 -12.56 -0.43 1.05
CA LYS A 66 -13.80 0.10 1.62
C LYS A 66 -15.03 -0.72 1.23
N LYS A 67 -15.07 -1.25 0.00
CA LYS A 67 -16.25 -1.95 -0.52
C LYS A 67 -16.38 -3.41 -0.08
N LYS A 68 -15.40 -3.96 0.67
CA LYS A 68 -15.29 -5.40 1.02
C LYS A 68 -15.53 -6.34 -0.19
N SER A 69 -15.44 -5.84 -1.41
CA SER A 69 -15.77 -6.61 -2.60
C SER A 69 -14.56 -7.45 -2.99
N LYS A 70 -14.75 -8.75 -3.18
CA LYS A 70 -13.79 -9.66 -3.84
C LYS A 70 -13.58 -9.33 -5.33
N SER A 71 -13.97 -8.15 -5.80
CA SER A 71 -13.61 -7.72 -7.14
C SER A 71 -12.11 -7.44 -7.12
N ALA A 72 -11.35 -8.34 -7.75
CA ALA A 72 -10.00 -8.04 -8.19
C ALA A 72 -9.99 -6.62 -8.77
N ALA A 73 -9.08 -5.79 -8.27
CA ALA A 73 -8.89 -4.45 -8.83
C ALA A 73 -8.75 -4.59 -10.35
N GLY A 74 -9.65 -3.97 -11.12
CA GLY A 74 -9.37 -3.63 -12.52
C GLY A 74 -9.95 -4.48 -13.66
N ASN A 75 -10.67 -5.58 -13.46
CA ASN A 75 -10.80 -6.57 -14.55
C ASN A 75 -11.49 -6.14 -15.87
N ASN A 76 -12.42 -5.16 -15.89
CA ASN A 76 -13.09 -4.76 -17.15
C ASN A 76 -12.90 -3.30 -17.59
N LYS A 77 -12.43 -2.40 -16.72
CA LYS A 77 -12.29 -0.97 -17.08
C LYS A 77 -10.85 -0.58 -17.36
N LEU A 78 -9.88 -1.13 -16.62
CA LEU A 78 -8.46 -0.87 -16.87
C LEU A 78 -7.89 -1.66 -18.05
N SER A 79 -8.58 -2.70 -18.51
CA SER A 79 -8.26 -3.41 -19.76
C SER A 79 -8.56 -2.57 -21.01
N ASN A 80 -9.39 -1.52 -20.90
CA ASN A 80 -9.60 -0.58 -21.99
C ASN A 80 -8.49 0.49 -22.00
N PRO A 81 -7.63 0.52 -23.04
CA PRO A 81 -6.48 1.41 -23.09
C PRO A 81 -6.88 2.89 -23.08
N LYS A 82 -7.95 3.28 -23.77
CA LYS A 82 -8.42 4.68 -23.80
C LYS A 82 -8.86 5.15 -22.41
N TYR A 83 -9.58 4.30 -21.69
CA TYR A 83 -10.04 4.63 -20.34
C TYR A 83 -8.86 4.74 -19.36
N PHE A 84 -7.90 3.82 -19.47
CA PHE A 84 -6.69 3.85 -18.68
C PHE A 84 -5.91 5.15 -18.90
N GLU A 85 -5.72 5.59 -20.13
CA GLU A 85 -5.01 6.84 -20.42
C GLU A 85 -5.70 8.06 -19.83
N ILE A 86 -7.02 8.15 -19.94
CA ILE A 86 -7.81 9.23 -19.32
C ILE A 86 -7.60 9.23 -17.80
N GLN A 87 -7.62 8.06 -17.17
CA GLN A 87 -7.35 7.93 -15.74
C GLN A 87 -5.93 8.39 -15.38
N LEU A 88 -4.92 8.05 -16.18
CA LEU A 88 -3.56 8.51 -15.95
C LEU A 88 -3.41 10.02 -16.05
N ILE A 89 -4.10 10.65 -17.00
CA ILE A 89 -4.14 12.11 -17.12
C ILE A 89 -4.78 12.72 -15.86
N GLN A 90 -5.90 12.17 -15.40
CA GLN A 90 -6.54 12.62 -14.15
C GLN A 90 -5.60 12.47 -12.95
N MET A 91 -4.93 11.33 -12.81
CA MET A 91 -3.96 11.11 -11.74
C MET A 91 -2.80 12.10 -11.82
N SER A 92 -2.32 12.43 -13.03
CA SER A 92 -1.26 13.43 -13.21
C SER A 92 -1.68 14.83 -12.77
N LYS A 93 -2.94 15.22 -13.01
CA LYS A 93 -3.51 16.48 -12.52
C LYS A 93 -3.61 16.45 -10.99
N ILE A 94 -4.08 15.35 -10.43
CA ILE A 94 -4.19 15.15 -8.98
C ILE A 94 -2.82 15.20 -8.31
N LEU A 95 -1.77 14.62 -8.92
CA LEU A 95 -0.37 14.74 -8.44
C LEU A 95 0.09 16.18 -8.31
N LYS A 96 -0.32 17.05 -9.24
CA LYS A 96 0.04 18.48 -9.30
C LYS A 96 -0.87 19.39 -8.47
N SER A 97 -2.08 18.94 -8.13
CA SER A 97 -3.04 19.72 -7.33
C SER A 97 -2.54 20.02 -5.91
N ASP A 98 -3.04 21.07 -5.26
CA ASP A 98 -2.75 21.35 -3.85
C ASP A 98 -3.20 20.18 -2.95
N LYS A 99 -2.51 19.97 -1.82
CA LYS A 99 -2.87 18.95 -0.83
C LYS A 99 -4.15 19.30 -0.06
N LYS A 100 -4.48 20.58 0.10
CA LYS A 100 -5.60 21.06 0.92
C LYS A 100 -6.93 20.54 0.39
N ASP A 101 -7.12 20.59 -0.93
CA ASP A 101 -8.40 20.34 -1.61
C ASP A 101 -8.67 18.87 -1.93
N ARG A 102 -7.76 17.97 -1.50
CA ARG A 102 -7.90 16.53 -1.77
C ARG A 102 -8.89 15.90 -0.80
N ASP A 103 -9.76 15.05 -1.35
CA ASP A 103 -10.67 14.24 -0.54
C ASP A 103 -9.91 13.21 0.33
N LYS A 104 -10.60 12.64 1.33
CA LYS A 104 -9.99 11.69 2.28
C LYS A 104 -9.43 10.45 1.58
N LYS A 105 -10.07 10.00 0.49
CA LYS A 105 -9.61 8.85 -0.30
C LYS A 105 -8.28 9.15 -0.98
N THR A 106 -8.22 10.27 -1.69
CA THR A 106 -7.02 10.74 -2.39
C THR A 106 -5.89 10.97 -1.40
N LYS A 107 -6.14 11.64 -0.27
CA LYS A 107 -5.13 11.81 0.80
C LYS A 107 -4.55 10.48 1.27
N ARG A 108 -5.37 9.44 1.42
CA ARG A 108 -4.91 8.10 1.80
C ARG A 108 -4.09 7.42 0.70
N ALA A 109 -4.51 7.53 -0.56
CA ALA A 109 -3.76 7.00 -1.70
C ALA A 109 -2.40 7.72 -1.85
N PHE A 110 -2.33 9.02 -1.64
CA PHE A 110 -1.07 9.76 -1.60
C PHE A 110 -0.15 9.32 -0.47
N ARG A 111 -0.71 9.02 0.71
CA ARG A 111 0.11 8.49 1.80
C ARG A 111 0.71 7.15 1.40
N LEU A 112 -0.08 6.24 0.82
CA LEU A 112 0.43 4.97 0.29
C LEU A 112 1.49 5.18 -0.79
N LEU A 113 1.34 6.18 -1.67
CA LEU A 113 2.34 6.51 -2.67
C LEU A 113 3.67 6.92 -2.04
N LYS A 114 3.64 7.77 -1.00
CA LYS A 114 4.85 8.17 -0.28
C LYS A 114 5.48 7.01 0.49
N ASP A 115 4.65 6.23 1.17
CA ASP A 115 5.09 5.04 1.92
C ASP A 115 5.75 4.03 0.96
N TYR A 116 5.18 3.84 -0.23
CA TYR A 116 5.76 3.05 -1.31
C TYR A 116 7.09 3.61 -1.79
N GLN A 117 7.21 4.92 -2.02
CA GLN A 117 8.47 5.53 -2.47
C GLN A 117 9.60 5.32 -1.45
N ALA A 118 9.30 5.48 -0.16
CA ALA A 118 10.27 5.21 0.91
C ALA A 118 10.66 3.72 0.95
N TRP A 119 9.67 2.83 0.80
CA TRP A 119 9.88 1.40 0.74
C TRP A 119 10.71 0.98 -0.49
N GLU A 120 10.48 1.58 -1.66
CA GLU A 120 11.20 1.30 -2.91
C GLU A 120 12.68 1.69 -2.79
N VAL A 121 12.97 2.87 -2.23
CA VAL A 121 14.36 3.29 -1.95
C VAL A 121 15.06 2.30 -1.02
N LYS A 122 14.37 1.87 0.03
CA LYS A 122 14.92 0.87 0.96
C LYS A 122 15.16 -0.47 0.27
N LYS A 123 14.18 -0.99 -0.48
CA LYS A 123 14.29 -2.25 -1.21
C LYS A 123 15.48 -2.23 -2.17
N ASN A 124 15.61 -1.18 -2.97
CA ASN A 124 16.73 -1.04 -3.90
C ASN A 124 18.09 -0.97 -3.19
N SER A 125 18.14 -0.35 -2.00
CA SER A 125 19.34 -0.29 -1.17
C SER A 125 19.72 -1.66 -0.59
N ASP A 126 18.72 -2.41 -0.12
CA ASP A 126 18.89 -3.77 0.41
C ASP A 126 19.35 -4.73 -0.71
N ASP A 127 18.75 -4.63 -1.90
CA ASP A 127 19.12 -5.41 -3.08
C ASP A 127 20.54 -5.10 -3.56
N ALA A 128 20.97 -3.83 -3.48
CA ALA A 128 22.34 -3.42 -3.84
C ALA A 128 23.38 -4.02 -2.88
N LYS A 129 23.12 -3.97 -1.56
CA LYS A 129 23.98 -4.59 -0.53
C LYS A 129 24.07 -6.11 -0.68
N ALA A 130 22.94 -6.77 -0.99
CA ALA A 130 22.92 -8.21 -1.21
C ALA A 130 23.73 -8.64 -2.44
N LYS A 131 23.85 -7.79 -3.46
CA LYS A 131 24.70 -8.04 -4.63
C LYS A 131 26.18 -7.85 -4.33
N GLN A 132 26.54 -6.81 -3.56
CA GLN A 132 27.91 -6.58 -3.11
C GLN A 132 28.44 -7.73 -2.24
N ASN A 133 27.63 -8.23 -1.29
CA ASN A 133 28.02 -9.35 -0.43
C ASN A 133 28.13 -10.71 -1.16
N LYS A 134 27.68 -10.82 -2.41
CA LYS A 134 27.81 -12.03 -3.24
C LYS A 134 28.99 -11.97 -4.21
N THR A 135 29.61 -10.80 -4.35
CA THR A 135 30.76 -10.56 -5.24
C THR A 135 32.06 -10.30 -4.48
N ALA A 136 32.00 -10.28 -3.15
CA ALA A 136 33.15 -10.33 -2.23
C ALA A 136 33.29 -11.76 -1.69
#